data_AF-A0A914JX44-F1
#
_entry.id   AF-A0A914JX44-F1
#
_cell.length_a   1.000
_cell.length_b   1.000
_cell.length_c   1.000
_cell.angle_alpha   90.00
_cell.angle_beta   90.00
_cell.angle_gamma   90.00
#
_symmetry.space_group_name_H-M   'P 1'
#
loop_
_entity.id
_entity.type
_entity.pdbx_description
1 polymer ?
#
loop_
_entity_poly.entity_id
_entity_poly.type
_entity_poly.pdbx_seq_one_letter_code
_entity_poly.pdbx_strand_id
1 'polypeptide(L)'
;EKANVVRAIDYENVTSFEEPYVSYIKDLWEDPGIQEAYDRRREYQLTDSAKYYLSDVKRLAAPDYLPTEQDILRVRVPTTGIIEYPFDLEQIIF
;
A
#
# COMPACT_ATOMS: atom_id res chain seq x y z
N GLU A 1 5.63 -21.84 0.37
CA GLU A 1 6.95 -21.34 -0.08
C GLU A 1 6.91 -19.84 -0.43
N LYS A 2 6.03 -19.40 -1.33
CA LYS A 2 5.83 -17.96 -1.69
C LYS A 2 5.73 -17.01 -0.50
N ALA A 3 4.88 -17.32 0.49
CA ALA A 3 4.72 -16.51 1.70
C ALA A 3 6.01 -16.34 2.51
N ASN A 4 6.86 -17.37 2.57
CA ASN A 4 8.13 -17.30 3.30
C ASN A 4 9.12 -16.39 2.59
N VAL A 5 9.12 -16.40 1.25
CA VAL A 5 9.95 -15.49 0.45
C VAL A 5 9.52 -14.04 0.67
N VAL A 6 8.23 -13.73 0.55
CA VAL A 6 7.70 -12.37 0.79
C VAL A 6 7.97 -11.91 2.22
N ARG A 7 7.81 -12.79 3.22
CA ARG A 7 8.07 -12.50 4.63
C ARG A 7 9.55 -12.24 4.94
N ALA A 8 10.47 -12.84 4.19
CA ALA A 8 11.91 -12.69 4.41
C ALA A 8 12.48 -11.37 3.85
N ILE A 9 11.68 -10.59 3.11
CA ILE A 9 12.11 -9.32 2.54
C ILE A 9 12.18 -8.25 3.62
N ASP A 10 13.31 -7.56 3.65
CA ASP A 10 13.46 -6.31 4.38
C ASP A 10 12.80 -5.17 3.59
N TYR A 11 11.63 -4.74 4.07
CA TYR A 11 10.81 -3.74 3.39
C TYR A 11 11.43 -2.33 3.42
N GLU A 12 12.39 -2.07 4.32
CA GLU A 12 13.03 -0.74 4.42
C GLU A 12 13.98 -0.46 3.26
N ASN A 13 14.45 -1.51 2.58
CA ASN A 13 15.45 -1.43 1.51
C ASN A 13 14.87 -1.72 0.12
N VAL A 14 13.54 -1.80 -0.01
CA VAL A 14 12.88 -2.05 -1.30
C VAL A 14 12.90 -0.80 -2.17
N THR A 15 13.52 -0.91 -3.35
CA THR A 15 13.62 0.19 -4.33
C THR A 15 12.97 -0.14 -5.67
N SER A 16 12.62 -1.41 -5.92
CA SER A 16 11.96 -1.87 -7.14
C SER A 16 10.83 -2.85 -6.81
N PHE A 17 9.86 -2.94 -7.73
CA PHE A 17 8.71 -3.82 -7.59
C PHE A 17 8.56 -4.70 -8.84
N GLU A 18 9.21 -5.87 -8.81
CA GLU A 18 9.40 -6.74 -9.97
C GLU A 18 9.05 -8.21 -9.66
N GLU A 19 9.02 -9.06 -10.68
CA GLU A 19 8.87 -10.51 -10.51
C GLU A 19 10.08 -11.13 -9.76
N PRO A 20 9.89 -12.19 -8.95
CA PRO A 20 8.65 -12.94 -8.76
C PRO A 20 7.72 -12.38 -7.67
N TYR A 21 8.05 -11.24 -7.05
CA TYR A 21 7.32 -10.73 -5.89
C TYR A 21 5.90 -10.29 -6.23
N VAL A 22 5.73 -9.68 -7.41
CA VAL A 22 4.44 -9.23 -7.94
C VAL A 22 3.45 -10.39 -8.02
N SER A 23 3.85 -11.49 -8.68
CA SER A 23 3.02 -12.69 -8.77
C SER A 23 2.79 -13.34 -7.41
N TYR A 24 3.79 -13.38 -6.52
CA TYR A 24 3.63 -13.96 -5.19
C TYR A 24 2.63 -13.18 -4.33
N ILE A 25 2.71 -11.86 -4.31
CA ILE A 25 1.78 -11.01 -3.55
C ILE A 25 0.37 -11.13 -4.12
N LYS A 26 0.23 -11.13 -5.45
CA LYS A 26 -1.06 -11.34 -6.11
C LYS A 26 -1.68 -12.68 -5.74
N ASP A 27 -0.92 -13.77 -5.84
CA ASP A 27 -1.41 -15.12 -5.53
C ASP A 27 -1.77 -15.26 -4.05
N LEU A 28 -1.01 -14.63 -3.15
CA LEU A 28 -1.33 -14.59 -1.72
C LEU A 28 -2.60 -13.78 -1.46
N TRP A 29 -2.81 -12.67 -2.16
CA TRP A 29 -4.04 -11.89 -2.02
C TRP A 29 -5.27 -12.65 -2.53
N GLU A 30 -5.13 -13.42 -3.61
CA GLU A 30 -6.21 -14.25 -4.17
C GLU A 30 -6.50 -15.51 -3.33
N ASP A 31 -5.67 -15.85 -2.34
CA ASP A 31 -5.85 -16.99 -1.46
C ASP A 31 -7.08 -16.80 -0.53
N PRO A 32 -8.02 -17.77 -0.48
CA PRO A 32 -9.20 -17.66 0.38
C PRO A 32 -8.89 -17.50 1.87
N GLY A 33 -7.82 -18.12 2.37
CA GLY A 33 -7.42 -18.00 3.78
C GLY A 33 -6.89 -16.60 4.11
N ILE A 34 -6.20 -15.94 3.16
CA ILE A 34 -5.79 -14.54 3.31
C ILE A 34 -7.00 -13.61 3.22
N GLN A 35 -7.98 -13.89 2.36
CA GLN A 35 -9.23 -13.14 2.33
C GLN A 35 -10.02 -13.26 3.64
N GLU A 36 -10.10 -14.47 4.22
CA GLU A 36 -10.72 -14.67 5.54
C GLU A 36 -9.98 -13.90 6.64
N ALA A 37 -8.64 -13.92 6.62
CA ALA A 37 -7.84 -13.12 7.55
C ALA A 37 -8.11 -11.63 7.37
N TYR A 38 -8.19 -11.14 6.13
CA TYR A 38 -8.52 -9.74 5.82
C TYR A 38 -9.92 -9.33 6.31
N ASP A 39 -10.92 -10.21 6.27
CA ASP A 39 -12.24 -9.94 6.83
C ASP A 39 -12.19 -9.75 8.35
N ARG A 40 -11.23 -10.41 9.01
CA ARG A 40 -10.90 -10.29 10.43
C ARG A 40 -9.85 -9.22 10.73
N ARG A 41 -9.51 -8.34 9.79
CA ARG A 41 -8.47 -7.28 9.93
C ARG A 41 -8.59 -6.39 11.16
N ARG A 42 -9.75 -6.33 11.82
CA ARG A 42 -9.95 -5.63 13.10
C ARG A 42 -9.20 -6.25 14.28
N GLU A 43 -8.73 -7.49 14.13
CA GLU A 43 -8.03 -8.25 15.18
C GLU A 43 -6.53 -7.96 15.22
N TYR A 44 -5.99 -7.28 14.21
CA TYR A 44 -4.57 -6.96 14.10
C TYR A 44 -4.36 -5.60 13.42
N GLN A 45 -3.11 -5.14 13.37
CA GLN A 45 -2.78 -3.84 12.76
C GLN A 45 -2.59 -4.01 11.25
N LEU A 46 -3.56 -3.55 10.47
CA LEU A 46 -3.49 -3.48 9.02
C LEU A 46 -3.75 -2.05 8.55
N THR A 47 -3.10 -1.62 7.47
CA THR A 47 -3.36 -0.30 6.88
C THR A 47 -4.73 -0.28 6.17
N ASP A 48 -5.46 0.82 6.30
CA ASP A 48 -6.79 0.96 5.68
C ASP A 48 -6.74 0.87 4.14
N SER A 49 -5.62 1.31 3.56
CA SER A 49 -5.34 1.26 2.12
C SER A 49 -4.88 -0.11 1.62
N ALA A 50 -4.74 -1.13 2.48
CA ALA A 50 -4.23 -2.44 2.08
C ALA A 50 -5.01 -3.04 0.91
N LYS A 51 -6.34 -3.07 0.99
CA LYS A 51 -7.19 -3.59 -0.10
C LYS A 51 -7.05 -2.77 -1.39
N TYR A 52 -6.87 -1.46 -1.30
CA TYR A 52 -6.74 -0.60 -2.47
C TYR A 52 -5.51 -0.97 -3.30
N TYR A 53 -4.35 -1.13 -2.66
CA TYR A 53 -3.12 -1.52 -3.34
C TYR A 53 -3.09 -3.01 -3.73
N LEU A 54 -3.52 -3.90 -2.82
CA LEU A 54 -3.46 -5.35 -3.04
C LEU A 54 -4.47 -5.85 -4.07
N SER A 55 -5.56 -5.12 -4.31
CA SER A 55 -6.51 -5.47 -5.38
C SER A 55 -5.98 -5.14 -6.78
N ASP A 56 -4.97 -4.29 -6.90
CA ASP A 56 -4.44 -3.83 -8.18
C ASP A 56 -2.91 -3.80 -8.23
N VAL A 57 -2.30 -4.88 -7.75
CA VAL A 57 -0.84 -5.04 -7.67
C VAL A 57 -0.17 -4.94 -9.04
N LYS A 58 -0.87 -5.38 -10.11
CA LYS A 58 -0.35 -5.33 -11.48
C LYS A 58 -0.13 -3.90 -11.97
N ARG A 59 -1.04 -2.97 -11.66
CA ARG A 59 -0.87 -1.55 -11.99
C ARG A 59 0.35 -0.97 -11.29
N LEU A 60 0.57 -1.32 -10.03
CA LEU A 60 1.72 -0.86 -9.26
C LEU A 60 3.06 -1.42 -9.78
N ALA A 61 3.02 -2.60 -10.40
CA ALA A 61 4.18 -3.26 -11.00
C ALA A 61 4.41 -2.89 -12.47
N ALA A 62 3.61 -2.00 -13.05
CA ALA A 62 3.79 -1.58 -14.43
C ALA A 62 5.15 -0.85 -14.58
N PRO A 63 5.94 -1.13 -15.65
CA PRO A 63 7.23 -0.46 -15.85
C PRO A 63 7.16 1.06 -15.94
N ASP A 64 6.00 1.57 -16.35
CA ASP A 64 5.65 2.99 -16.49
C ASP A 64 4.71 3.46 -15.39
N TYR A 65 4.65 2.75 -14.25
CA TYR A 65 3.79 3.12 -13.13
C TYR A 65 4.07 4.56 -12.67
N LEU A 66 3.04 5.39 -12.76
CA LEU A 66 2.99 6.72 -12.19
C LEU A 66 1.90 6.76 -11.12
N PRO A 67 2.23 7.10 -9.85
CA PRO A 67 1.24 7.21 -8.80
C PRO A 67 0.14 8.20 -9.18
N THR A 68 -1.11 7.78 -9.05
CA THR A 68 -2.27 8.65 -9.20
C THR A 68 -2.42 9.55 -7.98
N GLU A 69 -3.19 10.63 -8.11
CA GLU A 69 -3.58 11.46 -6.95
C GLU A 69 -4.21 10.59 -5.84
N GLN A 70 -4.98 9.57 -6.22
CA GLN A 70 -5.59 8.66 -5.27
C GLN A 70 -4.54 7.77 -4.56
N ASP A 71 -3.50 7.32 -5.25
CA ASP A 71 -2.39 6.60 -4.62
C ASP A 71 -1.68 7.49 -3.60
N ILE A 72 -1.47 8.77 -3.92
CA ILE A 72 -0.84 9.76 -3.05
C ILE A 72 -1.72 10.02 -1.81
N LEU A 73 -3.04 10.18 -1.98
CA LEU A 73 -3.95 10.39 -0.84
C LEU A 73 -4.10 9.15 0.05
N ARG A 74 -3.85 7.95 -0.50
CA ARG A 74 -3.99 6.67 0.21
C ARG A 74 -2.71 6.22 0.91
N VAL A 75 -1.56 6.82 0.59
CA VAL A 75 -0.27 6.42 1.17
C VAL A 75 -0.23 6.77 2.65
N ARG A 76 0.25 5.83 3.48
CA ARG A 76 0.40 6.05 4.91
C ARG A 76 1.84 6.37 5.23
N VAL A 77 2.12 7.63 5.53
CA VAL A 77 3.40 8.07 6.11
C VAL A 77 3.10 8.64 7.50
N PRO A 78 3.65 8.05 8.58
CA PRO A 78 3.48 8.61 9.92
C PRO A 78 4.02 10.04 9.97
N THR A 79 3.21 10.98 10.45
CA THR A 79 3.67 12.34 10.72
C THR A 79 4.66 12.32 11.87
N THR A 80 5.83 12.92 11.67
CA THR A 80 6.87 13.06 12.69
C THR A 80 7.06 14.54 13.02
N GLY A 81 6.84 14.91 14.29
CA GLY A 81 6.97 16.29 14.73
C GLY A 81 5.83 17.21 14.27
N ILE A 82 6.08 18.51 14.34
CA ILE A 82 5.15 19.57 13.94
C ILE A 82 5.66 20.17 12.64
N ILE A 83 4.78 20.23 11.63
CA ILE A 83 5.07 20.81 10.32
C ILE A 83 3.92 21.76 9.97
N GLU A 84 4.25 23.00 9.62
CA GLU A 84 3.28 24.02 9.23
C GLU A 84 3.33 24.26 7.72
N TYR A 85 2.16 24.29 7.08
CA TYR A 85 1.99 24.61 5.67
C TYR A 85 1.01 25.79 5.55
N PRO A 86 1.51 27.04 5.43
CA PRO A 86 0.64 28.19 5.22
C PRO A 86 0.09 28.17 3.79
N PHE A 87 -1.23 28.40 3.67
CA PHE A 87 -1.91 28.56 2.39
C PHE A 87 -2.69 29.86 2.37
N ASP A 88 -2.49 30.68 1.34
CA ASP A 88 -3.31 31.86 1.09
C ASP A 88 -4.59 31.44 0.35
N LEU A 89 -5.75 31.65 0.96
CA LEU A 89 -7.05 31.42 0.35
C LEU A 89 -7.65 32.77 -0.03
N GLU A 90 -7.97 32.99 -1.30
CA GLU A 90 -8.57 34.25 -1.77
C GLU A 90 -9.93 34.55 -1.11
N GLN A 91 -10.67 33.51 -0.73
CA GLN A 91 -11.92 33.62 0.02
C GLN A 91 -11.98 32.54 1.11
N ILE A 92 -12.12 32.98 2.37
CA ILE A 92 -12.46 32.10 3.49
C ILE A 92 -13.99 32.02 3.54
N ILE A 93 -14.55 30.93 3.04
CA ILE A 93 -16.00 30.67 3.10
C ILE A 93 -16.28 29.94 4.43
N PHE A 94 -17.06 30.57 5.32
CA PHE A 94 -17.54 30.00 6.59
C PHE A 94 -18.93 29.39 6.44
#